data_AF-A0A9E6ET02-F1
#
_entry.id   AF-A0A9E6ET02-F1
#
_cell.length_a   1.000
_cell.length_b   1.000
_cell.length_c   1.000
_cell.angle_alpha   90.00
_cell.angle_beta   90.00
_cell.angle_gamma   90.00
#
_symmetry.space_group_name_H-M   'P 1'
#
loop_
_entity.id
_entity.type
_entity.pdbx_description
1 polymer ?
#
loop_
_entity_poly.entity_id
_entity_poly.type
_entity_poly.pdbx_seq_one_letter_code
_entity_poly.pdbx_strand_id
1 'polypeptide(L)' 'MLFDSIDFAIFLPAVFVLYWFIANRNLNLQNFLIVAASFVFYGWWDWRFLILLSTIATCDYIIAIQID' A
#
# COMPACT_ATOMS: atom_id res chain seq x y z
N MET A 1 10.97 -0.55 5.30
CA MET A 1 12.01 -1.34 4.60
C MET A 1 12.81 -0.38 3.75
N LEU A 2 14.14 -0.53 3.67
CA LEU A 2 14.94 0.27 2.73
C LEU A 2 14.98 -0.45 1.37
N PHE A 3 15.08 0.31 0.28
CA PHE A 3 15.07 -0.28 -1.08
C PHE A 3 16.25 -1.24 -1.33
N ASP A 4 17.40 -0.99 -0.69
CA ASP A 4 18.58 -1.85 -0.81
C ASP A 4 18.60 -3.02 0.20
N SER A 5 17.53 -3.21 0.99
CA SER A 5 17.48 -4.27 2.00
C SER A 5 16.95 -5.60 1.45
N ILE A 6 17.42 -6.70 2.03
CA ILE A 6 16.96 -8.06 1.71
C ILE A 6 15.45 -8.20 1.95
N ASP A 7 14.92 -7.51 2.97
CA ASP A 7 13.47 -7.50 3.26
C ASP A 7 12.67 -7.01 2.06
N PHE A 8 13.11 -5.93 1.41
CA PHE A 8 12.44 -5.39 0.22
C PHE A 8 12.55 -6.34 -0.98
N ALA A 9 13.74 -6.95 -1.16
CA ALA A 9 13.98 -7.91 -2.23
C ALA A 9 13.08 -9.15 -2.16
N ILE A 10 12.65 -9.55 -0.96
CA ILE A 10 11.68 -10.64 -0.75
C ILE A 10 10.24 -10.11 -0.82
N PHE A 11 9.98 -8.96 -0.21
CA PHE A 11 8.66 -8.35 -0.14
C PHE A 11 8.05 -8.09 -1.53
N LEU A 12 8.82 -7.48 -2.44
CA LEU A 12 8.32 -7.06 -3.73
C LEU A 12 7.88 -8.24 -4.63
N PRO A 13 8.68 -9.31 -4.83
CA PRO A 13 8.22 -10.49 -5.53
C PRO A 13 7.02 -11.17 -4.87
N ALA A 14 6.97 -11.21 -3.54
CA ALA A 14 5.84 -11.80 -2.83
C ALA A 14 4.53 -11.04 -3.11
N VAL A 15 4.54 -9.72 -2.95
CA VAL A 15 3.37 -8.86 -3.26
C VAL A 15 2.97 -9.00 -4.73
N PHE A 16 3.95 -9.04 -5.64
CA PHE A 16 3.69 -9.18 -7.07
C PHE A 16 3.02 -10.51 -7.42
N VAL A 17 3.49 -11.62 -6.83
CA VAL A 17 2.87 -12.95 -7.01
C VAL A 17 1.44 -12.95 -6.45
N LEU A 18 1.22 -12.38 -5.26
CA LEU A 18 -0.12 -12.30 -4.68
C LEU A 18 -1.06 -11.47 -5.56
N TYR A 19 -0.58 -10.34 -6.10
CA TYR A 19 -1.35 -9.48 -7.01
C TYR A 19 -1.77 -10.24 -8.27
N TRP A 20 -0.83 -10.93 -8.93
CA TRP A 20 -1.07 -11.52 -10.24
C TRP A 20 -1.78 -12.88 -10.22
N PHE A 21 -1.63 -13.65 -9.15
CA PHE A 21 -2.19 -15.01 -9.06
C PHE A 21 -3.39 -15.12 -8.12
N ILE A 22 -3.39 -14.39 -7.01
CA ILE A 22 -4.47 -14.47 -6.00
C ILE A 22 -5.52 -13.39 -6.26
N ALA A 23 -5.10 -12.15 -6.44
CA ALA A 23 -6.02 -11.02 -6.58
C ALA A 23 -6.54 -10.82 -8.02
N ASN A 24 -6.01 -11.54 -9.02
CA ASN A 24 -6.29 -11.33 -10.45
C ASN A 24 -7.78 -11.21 -10.82
N ARG A 25 -8.65 -12.01 -10.19
CA ARG A 25 -10.09 -12.08 -10.56
C ARG A 25 -10.97 -11.04 -9.86
N ASN A 26 -10.46 -10.30 -8.89
CA ASN A 26 -11.27 -9.37 -8.11
C ASN A 26 -10.56 -8.03 -7.91
N LEU A 27 -11.06 -6.99 -8.59
CA LEU A 27 -10.53 -5.63 -8.51
C LEU A 27 -10.50 -5.09 -7.07
N ASN A 28 -11.51 -5.41 -6.26
CA ASN A 28 -11.54 -4.99 -4.87
C ASN A 28 -10.41 -5.64 -4.06
N LEU A 29 -10.09 -6.90 -4.35
CA LEU A 29 -9.01 -7.63 -3.69
C LEU A 29 -7.64 -7.10 -4.14
N GLN A 30 -7.49 -6.75 -5.42
CA GLN A 30 -6.27 -6.09 -5.92
C GLN A 30 -6.03 -4.75 -5.24
N ASN A 31 -7.04 -3.89 -5.21
CA ASN A 31 -6.94 -2.58 -4.58
C ASN A 31 -6.65 -2.70 -3.08
N PHE A 32 -7.33 -3.61 -2.39
CA PHE A 32 -7.05 -3.88 -0.98
C PHE A 32 -5.61 -4.35 -0.75
N LEU A 33 -5.12 -5.27 -1.59
CA LEU A 33 -3.75 -5.78 -1.51
C LEU A 33 -2.72 -4.67 -1.70
N ILE A 34 -2.91 -3.80 -2.70
CA ILE A 34 -1.99 -2.68 -2.96
C ILE A 34 -1.97 -1.71 -1.78
N VAL A 35 -3.14 -1.38 -1.23
CA VAL A 35 -3.24 -0.51 -0.05
C VAL A 35 -2.53 -1.17 1.14
N ALA A 36 -2.86 -2.42 1.46
CA ALA A 36 -2.24 -3.15 2.57
C ALA A 36 -0.72 -3.26 2.41
N ALA A 37 -0.23 -3.59 1.22
CA ALA A 37 1.20 -3.65 0.92
C ALA A 37 1.88 -2.29 1.11
N SER A 38 1.23 -1.20 0.70
CA SER A 38 1.75 0.16 0.92
C SER A 38 1.87 0.48 2.41
N PHE A 39 0.83 0.19 3.20
CA PHE A 39 0.88 0.37 4.66
C PHE A 39 1.97 -0.49 5.31
N VAL A 40 2.15 -1.74 4.90
CA VAL A 40 3.23 -2.59 5.41
C VAL A 40 4.60 -2.02 5.08
N PHE A 41 4.83 -1.61 3.83
CA PHE A 41 6.12 -1.08 3.38
C PHE A 41 6.52 0.20 4.15
N TYR A 42 5.61 1.17 4.26
CA TYR A 42 5.85 2.42 4.98
C TYR A 42 5.91 2.22 6.50
N GLY A 43 5.05 1.36 7.04
CA GLY A 43 5.00 1.08 8.49
C GLY A 43 6.23 0.34 9.00
N TRP A 44 6.91 -0.40 8.14
CA TRP A 44 8.14 -1.10 8.47
C TRP A 44 9.33 -0.18 8.74
N TRP A 45 9.29 1.04 8.21
CA TRP A 45 10.34 2.02 8.50
C TRP A 45 10.05 2.77 9.81
N ASP A 46 8.85 3.34 9.93
CA ASP A 46 8.34 3.89 11.19
C ASP A 46 6.81 4.07 11.11
N TRP A 47 6.09 3.50 12.08
CA TRP A 47 4.63 3.49 12.12
C TRP A 47 4.00 4.89 12.22
N ARG A 48 4.72 5.91 12.69
CA ARG A 48 4.24 7.30 12.78
C ARG A 48 3.92 7.87 11.40
N PHE A 49 4.64 7.45 10.36
CA PHE A 49 4.35 7.86 8.99
C PHE A 49 3.02 7.29 8.48
N LEU A 50 2.50 6.20 9.07
CA LEU A 50 1.19 5.66 8.69
C LEU A 50 0.06 6.62 9.06
N ILE A 51 0.16 7.28 10.21
CA ILE A 51 -0.82 8.29 10.63
C ILE A 51 -0.79 9.46 9.65
N LEU A 52 0.40 9.94 9.30
CA LEU A 52 0.58 11.00 8.32
C LEU A 52 0.00 10.62 6.96
N LEU A 53 0.39 9.46 6.43
CA LEU A 53 -0.04 8.96 5.13
C LEU A 53 -1.56 8.76 5.07
N SER A 54 -2.15 8.14 6.10
CA SER A 54 -3.59 7.94 6.19
C SER A 54 -4.34 9.26 6.29
N THR A 55 -3.80 10.23 7.01
CA THR A 55 -4.42 11.56 7.15
C THR A 55 -4.43 12.28 5.81
N ILE A 56 -3.28 12.36 5.13
CA ILE A 56 -3.17 13.02 3.83
C ILE A 56 -4.07 12.34 2.80
N ALA A 57 -4.00 11.02 2.66
CA ALA A 57 -4.81 10.28 1.71
C ALA A 57 -6.33 10.46 1.94
N THR A 58 -6.77 10.48 3.21
CA THR A 58 -8.18 10.69 3.54
C THR A 58 -8.62 12.13 3.27
N CYS A 59 -7.79 13.12 3.65
CA CYS A 59 -8.06 14.53 3.37
C CYS A 59 -8.15 14.78 1.86
N ASP A 60 -7.19 14.30 1.07
CA ASP A 60 -7.18 14.45 -0.38
C ASP A 60 -8.41 13.81 -1.02
N TYR A 61 -8.80 12.61 -0.56
CA TYR A 61 -10.01 11.94 -1.03
C TYR A 61 -11.30 12.74 -0.74
N ILE A 62 -11.44 13.28 0.47
CA ILE A 62 -12.60 14.09 0.87
C ILE A 62 -12.65 15.38 0.04
N ILE A 63 -11.50 16.07 -0.12
CA ILE A 63 -11.42 17.30 -0.88
C ILE A 63 -11.74 17.05 -2.35
N ALA A 64 -11.21 15.96 -2.94
CA ALA A 64 -11.52 15.59 -4.33
C ALA A 64 -13.01 15.39 -4.56
N ILE A 65 -13.71 14.69 -3.65
CA ILE A 65 -15.17 14.51 -3.71
C ILE A 65 -15.94 15.84 -3.61
N GLN A 66 -15.39 16.83 -2.92
CA GLN A 66 -16.03 18.14 -2.75
C GLN A 66 -15.77 19.10 -3.91
N ILE A 67 -14.74 18.83 -4.72
CA ILE A 67 -14.39 19.63 -5.89
C ILE A 67 -15.21 19.21 -7.12
N ASP A 68 -15.60 17.94 -7.21
CA ASP A 68 -16.59 17.42 -8.16
C ASP A 68 -18.04 17.76 -7.74
#